data_AF-A0A0H4J5Y6-F1
#
_entry.id   AF-A0A0H4J5Y6-F1
#
_cell.length_a   1.000
_cell.length_b   1.000
_cell.length_c   1.000
_cell.angle_alpha   90.00
_cell.angle_beta   90.00
_cell.angle_gamma   90.00
#
_symmetry.space_group_name_H-M   'P 1'
#
loop_
_entity.id
_entity.type
_entity.pdbx_description
1 polymer ?
#
loop_
_entity_poly.entity_id
_entity_poly.type
_entity_poly.pdbx_seq_one_letter_code
_entity_poly.pdbx_strand_id
1 'polypeptide(L)'
;MLPSIHYEADSATDFTGLPVQGSKNGKITKTTVAPHIYGAYKVNDNLTVGLGVYVPFGSATEYEKDSVLRHNINKLGLTSIAVEPVAAWKLNERHSFGAGIIAQHNSAELRKYAD
;
A
#
# COMPACT_ATOMS: atom_id res chain seq x y z
N MET A 1 -8.44 1.73 -15.40
CA MET A 1 -8.19 3.11 -14.93
C MET A 1 -7.45 3.02 -13.59
N LEU A 2 -6.32 3.72 -13.43
CA LEU A 2 -5.58 3.77 -12.17
C LEU A 2 -6.13 4.91 -11.29
N PRO A 3 -6.16 4.76 -9.95
CA PRO A 3 -6.59 5.83 -9.07
C PRO A 3 -5.70 7.06 -9.25
N SER A 4 -6.30 8.24 -9.17
CA SER A 4 -5.61 9.51 -9.19
C SER A 4 -6.24 10.45 -8.19
N ILE A 5 -5.44 10.88 -7.23
CA ILE A 5 -5.77 11.93 -6.28
C ILE A 5 -4.99 13.17 -6.72
N HIS A 6 -5.71 14.29 -6.77
CA HIS A 6 -5.13 15.59 -7.00
C HIS A 6 -5.28 16.41 -5.72
N TYR A 7 -4.31 17.27 -5.45
CA TYR A 7 -4.47 18.32 -4.45
C TYR A 7 -4.77 19.64 -5.16
N GLU A 8 -5.39 20.54 -4.41
CA GLU A 8 -5.58 21.93 -4.77
C GLU A 8 -5.44 22.78 -3.50
N ALA A 9 -4.72 23.89 -3.61
CA ALA A 9 -4.46 24.84 -2.54
C ALA A 9 -4.66 26.25 -3.08
N ASP A 10 -5.45 27.06 -2.38
CA ASP A 10 -5.70 28.44 -2.80
C ASP A 10 -4.49 29.34 -2.54
N SER A 11 -3.89 29.24 -1.36
CA SER A 11 -2.63 29.89 -1.00
C SER A 11 -1.95 29.14 0.14
N ALA A 12 -0.64 29.34 0.29
CA ALA A 12 0.10 28.94 1.48
C ALA A 12 1.04 30.06 1.87
N THR A 13 1.21 30.26 3.17
CA THR A 13 2.17 31.21 3.74
C THR A 13 3.20 30.46 4.58
N ASP A 14 4.43 30.96 4.61
CA ASP A 14 5.45 30.45 5.51
C ASP A 14 5.26 30.97 6.94
N PHE A 15 6.18 30.61 7.84
CA PHE A 15 6.12 31.05 9.24
C PHE A 15 6.32 32.57 9.42
N THR A 16 6.77 33.29 8.39
CA THR A 16 6.90 34.76 8.39
C THR A 16 5.67 35.46 7.84
N GLY A 17 4.66 34.71 7.37
CA GLY A 17 3.44 35.24 6.76
C GLY A 17 3.59 35.59 5.27
N LEU A 18 4.74 35.32 4.67
CA LEU A 18 4.97 35.57 3.24
C LEU A 18 4.35 34.45 2.40
N PRO A 19 3.77 34.77 1.22
CA PRO A 19 3.19 33.76 0.36
C PRO A 19 4.29 32.84 -0.20
N VAL A 20 4.07 31.54 -0.04
CA VAL A 20 4.93 30.51 -0.63
C VAL A 20 4.61 30.44 -2.12
N GLN A 21 5.61 30.72 -2.95
CA GLN A 21 5.50 30.54 -4.40
C GLN A 21 5.63 29.05 -4.75
N GLY A 22 4.87 28.62 -5.76
CA GLY A 22 4.83 27.23 -6.17
C GLY A 22 3.56 26.80 -6.89
N SER A 23 3.52 25.52 -7.29
CA SER A 23 2.32 24.89 -7.85
C SER A 23 1.23 24.74 -6.78
N LYS A 24 0.00 25.13 -7.15
CA LYS A 24 -1.17 25.12 -6.27
C LYS A 24 -2.02 23.87 -6.44
N ASN A 25 -1.83 23.13 -7.52
CA ASN A 25 -2.50 21.87 -7.79
C ASN A 25 -1.49 20.86 -8.36
N GLY A 26 -1.85 19.57 -8.32
CA GLY A 26 -0.99 18.52 -8.84
C GLY A 26 -1.50 17.13 -8.49
N LYS A 27 -1.01 16.11 -9.20
CA LYS A 27 -1.37 14.70 -8.95
C LYS A 27 -0.39 14.11 -7.96
N ILE A 28 -0.91 13.56 -6.85
CA ILE A 28 -0.06 12.99 -5.81
C ILE A 28 0.07 11.47 -5.88
N THR A 29 -0.84 10.78 -6.57
CA THR A 29 -0.83 9.31 -6.62
C THR A 29 0.27 8.79 -7.55
N LYS A 30 1.14 7.93 -7.02
CA LYS A 30 2.06 7.12 -7.82
C LYS A 30 1.44 5.77 -8.16
N THR A 31 1.70 5.29 -9.38
CA THR A 31 1.29 3.94 -9.78
C THR A 31 2.15 2.92 -9.04
N THR A 32 1.50 2.01 -8.32
CA THR A 32 2.15 0.92 -7.60
C THR A 32 1.73 -0.41 -8.20
N VAL A 33 2.70 -1.28 -8.46
CA VAL A 33 2.45 -2.66 -8.87
C VAL A 33 2.41 -3.53 -7.62
N ALA A 34 1.32 -4.27 -7.44
CA ALA A 34 1.06 -5.11 -6.27
C ALA A 34 0.80 -6.55 -6.75
N PRO A 35 1.85 -7.35 -7.02
CA PRO A 35 1.69 -8.71 -7.55
C PRO A 35 1.16 -9.66 -6.48
N HIS A 36 0.28 -10.56 -6.88
CA HIS A 36 -0.36 -11.56 -6.02
C HIS A 36 -0.18 -12.94 -6.65
N ILE A 37 0.31 -13.91 -5.88
CA ILE A 37 0.47 -15.30 -6.31
C ILE A 37 -0.03 -16.24 -5.22
N TYR A 38 -0.74 -17.29 -5.63
CA TYR A 38 -1.28 -18.31 -4.74
C TYR A 38 -1.05 -19.68 -5.36
N GLY A 39 -0.70 -20.66 -4.53
CA GLY A 39 -0.57 -22.05 -4.92
C GLY A 39 -1.15 -22.96 -3.86
N ALA A 40 -1.71 -24.09 -4.28
CA ALA A 40 -2.21 -25.13 -3.38
C ALA A 40 -1.88 -26.51 -3.93
N TYR A 41 -1.69 -27.45 -3.01
CA TYR A 41 -1.38 -28.84 -3.31
C TYR A 41 -2.23 -29.76 -2.43
N LYS A 42 -2.98 -30.66 -3.09
CA LYS A 42 -3.68 -31.75 -2.42
C LYS A 42 -2.66 -32.78 -1.98
N VAL A 43 -2.39 -32.82 -0.67
CA VAL A 43 -1.47 -33.80 -0.07
C VAL A 43 -2.10 -35.19 -0.10
N ASN A 44 -3.40 -35.27 0.21
CA ASN A 44 -4.21 -36.48 0.12
C ASN A 44 -5.71 -36.10 0.06
N ASP A 45 -6.60 -37.09 0.10
CA ASP A 45 -8.06 -36.90 0.02
C ASP A 45 -8.63 -35.97 1.12
N ASN A 46 -7.93 -35.85 2.24
CA ASN A 46 -8.38 -35.13 3.42
C ASN A 46 -7.57 -33.87 3.74
N LEU A 47 -6.39 -33.66 3.15
CA LEU A 47 -5.49 -32.54 3.46
C LEU A 47 -5.02 -31.83 2.19
N THR A 48 -5.24 -30.52 2.15
CA THR A 48 -4.66 -29.62 1.15
C THR A 48 -3.84 -28.56 1.86
N VAL A 49 -2.64 -28.28 1.36
CA VAL A 49 -1.80 -27.18 1.84
C VAL A 49 -1.72 -26.12 0.77
N GLY A 50 -1.59 -24.86 1.18
CA GLY A 50 -1.48 -23.73 0.27
C GLY A 50 -0.53 -22.67 0.79
N LEU A 51 -0.08 -21.82 -0.13
CA LEU A 51 0.75 -20.67 0.15
C LEU A 51 0.28 -19.50 -0.71
N GLY A 52 -0.05 -18.40 -0.06
CA GLY A 52 -0.26 -17.10 -0.70
C GLY A 52 0.93 -16.18 -0.47
N VAL A 53 1.33 -15.44 -1.49
CA VAL A 53 2.25 -14.30 -1.36
C VAL A 53 1.65 -13.13 -2.12
N TYR A 54 1.35 -12.04 -1.42
CA TYR A 54 0.62 -10.93 -2.01
C TYR A 54 0.92 -9.60 -1.31
N VAL A 55 0.53 -8.51 -1.95
CA VAL A 55 0.70 -7.15 -1.46
C VAL A 55 -0.66 -6.61 -1.02
N PRO A 56 -1.04 -6.70 0.27
CA PRO A 56 -2.33 -6.20 0.75
C PRO A 56 -2.45 -4.67 0.69
N PHE A 57 -1.34 -3.95 0.87
CA PHE A 57 -1.29 -2.50 0.79
C PHE A 57 -0.08 -2.06 -0.05
N GLY A 58 -0.28 -1.11 -0.95
CA GLY A 58 0.76 -0.57 -1.81
C GLY A 58 0.37 0.81 -2.30
N SER A 59 0.54 1.81 -1.44
CA SER A 59 0.17 3.20 -1.73
C SER A 59 1.39 4.10 -1.61
N ALA A 60 1.54 5.02 -2.56
CA ALA A 60 2.53 6.07 -2.50
C ALA A 60 1.93 7.39 -3.00
N THR A 61 2.15 8.42 -2.21
CA THR A 61 1.68 9.77 -2.41
C THR A 61 2.89 10.68 -2.41
N GLU A 62 3.10 11.45 -3.47
CA GLU A 62 4.22 12.37 -3.60
C GLU A 62 3.74 13.72 -4.15
N TYR A 63 3.96 14.79 -3.40
CA TYR A 63 3.70 16.15 -3.86
C TYR A 63 4.78 16.59 -4.84
N GLU A 64 4.41 17.49 -5.74
CA GLU A 64 5.37 18.14 -6.65
C GLU A 64 6.40 18.94 -5.83
N LYS A 65 7.65 18.96 -6.31
CA LYS A 65 8.77 19.58 -5.57
C LYS A 65 8.58 21.09 -5.35
N ASP A 66 7.93 21.74 -6.30
CA ASP A 66 7.58 23.16 -6.27
C ASP A 66 6.18 23.41 -5.70
N SER A 67 5.52 22.39 -5.13
CA SER A 67 4.22 22.57 -4.48
C SER A 67 4.30 23.59 -3.34
N VAL A 68 3.26 24.42 -3.20
CA VAL A 68 3.11 25.29 -2.03
C VAL A 68 3.00 24.51 -0.71
N LEU A 69 2.68 23.21 -0.78
CA LEU A 69 2.54 22.31 0.37
C LEU A 69 3.84 21.54 0.74
N ARG A 70 4.96 21.76 0.02
CA ARG A 70 6.20 20.98 0.13
C ARG A 70 6.81 20.88 1.54
N HIS A 71 6.60 21.90 2.38
CA HIS A 71 7.20 21.97 3.73
C HIS A 71 6.47 21.10 4.78
N ASN A 72 5.28 20.59 4.48
CA ASN A 72 4.53 19.76 5.42
C ASN A 72 4.95 18.29 5.32
N ILE A 73 4.72 17.68 4.17
CA ILE A 73 5.07 16.29 3.84
C ILE A 73 5.21 16.20 2.33
N ASN A 74 6.38 15.77 1.84
CA ASN A 74 6.59 15.64 0.40
C ASN A 74 6.23 14.24 -0.10
N LYS A 75 6.57 13.18 0.64
CA LYS A 75 6.32 11.79 0.23
C LYS A 75 5.81 10.96 1.39
N LEU A 76 4.73 10.22 1.14
CA LEU A 76 4.17 9.20 2.01
C LEU A 76 4.07 7.90 1.23
N GLY A 77 4.59 6.82 1.77
CA GLY A 77 4.48 5.50 1.18
C GLY A 77 4.15 4.47 2.25
N LEU A 78 3.28 3.52 1.91
CA LEU A 78 3.07 2.31 2.69
C LEU A 78 2.98 1.13 1.72
N THR A 79 3.88 0.18 1.88
CA THR A 79 3.82 -1.10 1.18
C THR A 79 3.85 -2.22 2.20
N SER A 80 2.98 -3.19 2.04
CA SER A 80 2.86 -4.35 2.88
C SER A 80 2.97 -5.59 2.01
N ILE A 81 3.81 -6.54 2.41
CA ILE A 81 3.93 -7.84 1.74
C ILE A 81 3.52 -8.90 2.76
N ALA A 82 2.59 -9.76 2.37
CA ALA A 82 2.08 -10.85 3.19
C ALA A 82 2.49 -12.19 2.60
N VAL A 83 2.85 -13.12 3.48
CA VAL A 83 3.03 -14.54 3.19
C VAL A 83 2.05 -15.31 4.05
N GLU A 84 1.22 -16.14 3.43
CA GLU A 84 0.12 -16.86 4.06
C GLU A 84 0.21 -18.36 3.78
N PRO A 85 0.90 -19.15 4.62
CA PRO A 85 0.74 -20.59 4.62
C PRO A 85 -0.62 -20.96 5.23
N VAL A 86 -1.33 -21.86 4.55
CA VAL A 86 -2.66 -22.35 4.96
C VAL A 86 -2.72 -23.87 4.80
N ALA A 87 -3.44 -24.54 5.68
CA ALA A 87 -3.80 -25.94 5.55
C ALA A 87 -5.31 -26.09 5.71
N ALA A 88 -5.90 -26.95 4.88
CA ALA A 88 -7.31 -27.27 4.88
C ALA A 88 -7.53 -28.77 5.04
N TRP A 89 -8.43 -29.13 5.94
CA TRP A 89 -8.81 -30.49 6.27
C TRP A 89 -10.27 -30.75 5.89
N LYS A 90 -10.51 -31.87 5.19
CA LYS A 90 -11.86 -32.37 4.92
C LYS A 90 -12.38 -33.08 6.18
N LEU A 91 -13.49 -32.61 6.74
CA LEU A 91 -14.19 -33.29 7.84
C LEU A 91 -15.07 -34.42 7.31
N ASN A 92 -15.82 -34.14 6.24
CA ASN A 92 -16.69 -35.10 5.55
C ASN A 92 -16.93 -34.64 4.10
N GLU A 93 -17.74 -35.38 3.34
CA GLU A 93 -18.05 -35.07 1.94
C GLU A 93 -18.64 -33.66 1.70
N ARG A 94 -19.17 -33.00 2.73
CA ARG A 94 -19.81 -31.68 2.63
C ARG A 94 -19.17 -30.58 3.48
N HIS A 95 -18.20 -30.91 4.32
CA HIS A 95 -17.60 -29.96 5.26
C HIS A 95 -16.09 -30.08 5.30
N SER A 96 -15.43 -28.93 5.30
CA SER A 96 -13.98 -28.79 5.43
C SER A 96 -13.66 -27.56 6.28
N PHE A 97 -12.53 -27.59 6.97
CA PHE A 97 -12.01 -26.47 7.75
C PHE A 97 -10.62 -26.11 7.29
N GLY A 98 -10.29 -24.83 7.26
CA GLY A 98 -8.96 -24.34 6.94
C GLY A 98 -8.45 -23.42 8.03
N ALA A 99 -7.14 -23.46 8.28
CA ALA A 99 -6.45 -22.54 9.15
C ALA A 99 -5.10 -22.17 8.53
N GLY A 100 -4.74 -20.90 8.66
CA GLY A 100 -3.49 -20.36 8.16
C GLY A 100 -3.01 -19.23 9.06
N ILE A 101 -1.79 -18.79 8.82
CA ILE A 101 -1.20 -17.62 9.48
C ILE A 101 -0.83 -16.60 8.41
N ILE A 102 -0.94 -15.31 8.73
CA ILE A 102 -0.48 -14.25 7.83
C ILE A 102 0.74 -13.62 8.47
N ALA A 103 1.89 -13.81 7.84
CA ALA A 103 3.11 -13.09 8.19
C ALA A 103 3.25 -11.88 7.26
N GLN A 104 3.11 -10.67 7.82
CA GLN A 104 3.12 -9.43 7.06
C GLN A 104 4.30 -8.54 7.43
N HIS A 105 5.06 -8.10 6.42
CA HIS A 105 6.08 -7.06 6.55
C HIS A 105 5.56 -5.75 5.99
N ASN A 106 5.65 -4.68 6.79
CA ASN A 106 5.22 -3.33 6.40
C ASN A 106 6.43 -2.41 6.27
N SER A 107 6.55 -1.75 5.14
CA SER A 107 7.54 -0.70 4.89
C SER A 107 6.82 0.63 4.72
N ALA A 108 7.13 1.59 5.58
CA ALA A 108 6.60 2.94 5.50
C ALA A 108 7.72 3.91 5.08
N GLU A 109 7.44 4.78 4.12
CA GLU A 109 8.33 5.85 3.70
C GLU A 109 7.71 7.20 4.04
N LEU A 110 8.44 8.02 4.78
CA LEU A 110 8.07 9.41 5.07
C LEU A 110 9.24 10.31 4.65
N ARG A 111 9.00 11.25 3.74
CA ARG A 111 9.97 12.29 3.38
C ARG A 111 9.33 13.65 3.56
N LYS A 112 9.95 14.48 4.40
CA LYS A 112 9.69 15.92 4.46
C LYS A 112 10.73 16.62 3.61
N TYR A 113 10.36 17.75 3.00
CA TYR A 113 11.38 18.68 2.53
C TYR A 113 11.92 19.37 3.79
N ALA A 114 13.15 19.07 4.17
CA ALA A 114 13.90 19.87 5.14
C ALA A 114 14.80 20.77 4.31
N ASP A 115 14.66 22.07 4.50
CA ASP A 115 15.61 23.07 4.03
C ASP A 115 17.03 22.80 4.54
#